data_AF-A0A2V2F0E7-F1
#
_entry.id   AF-A0A2V2F0E7-F1
#
_cell.length_a   1.000
_cell.length_b   1.000
_cell.length_c   1.000
_cell.angle_alpha   90.00
_cell.angle_beta   90.00
_cell.angle_gamma   90.00
#
_symmetry.space_group_name_H-M   'P 1'
#
loop_
_entity.id
_entity.type
_entity.pdbx_description
1 polymer ?
#
loop_
_entity_poly.entity_id
_entity_poly.type
_entity_poly.pdbx_seq_one_letter_code
_entity_poly.pdbx_strand_id
1 'polypeptide(L)'
;MLNEAPKKPKKVVDYAHPNAWQLFWRIQKESWRRMLTPALMYFFMSLMMLAVQVIEIVWLQIVLGIACIAGGIFFNAHLMFHFGDAHYDTFLSGRLYRKREQEEGIFTAPDHHVEKEYRPWKGFFIGFLIGLPVIILGILSGALEGTTAGNAMLWAFAMLAGCAIVPITWLRNYVSGLAGLSYFWTIPTVIVPIVVSGVFYMLGAWNNQRKRTRREEREAAIKAAAEAAREERLHHVQTEEQRKKTLQSKKKR
;
A
#
# COMPACT_ATOMS: atom_id res chain seq x y z
N MET A 1 40.00 38.87 -4.41
CA MET A 1 39.38 37.89 -3.49
C MET A 1 37.89 38.18 -3.49
N LEU A 2 37.11 37.41 -4.25
CA LEU A 2 35.66 37.57 -4.32
C LEU A 2 35.07 37.10 -2.99
N ASN A 3 34.42 38.02 -2.27
CA ASN A 3 33.66 37.73 -1.07
C ASN A 3 32.54 36.75 -1.42
N GLU A 4 32.75 35.47 -1.14
CA GLU A 4 31.66 34.48 -1.17
C GLU A 4 30.62 34.91 -0.14
N ALA A 5 29.47 35.39 -0.61
CA ALA A 5 28.34 35.69 0.24
C ALA A 5 28.02 34.43 1.09
N PRO A 6 27.75 34.58 2.40
CA PRO A 6 27.46 33.44 3.25
C PRO A 6 26.27 32.68 2.67
N LYS A 7 26.52 31.44 2.24
CA LYS A 7 25.46 30.52 1.76
C LYS A 7 24.39 30.48 2.84
N LYS A 8 23.21 31.01 2.53
CA LYS A 8 22.04 30.94 3.42
C LYS A 8 21.92 29.48 3.90
N PRO A 9 21.81 29.21 5.21
CA PRO A 9 21.67 27.85 5.69
C PRO A 9 20.48 27.23 4.98
N LYS A 10 20.69 26.06 4.34
CA LYS A 10 19.60 25.29 3.73
C LYS A 10 18.54 25.15 4.81
N LYS A 11 17.37 25.74 4.59
CA LYS A 11 16.23 25.62 5.49
C LYS A 11 15.97 24.13 5.69
N VAL A 12 16.34 23.60 6.85
CA VAL A 12 16.12 22.19 7.18
C VAL A 12 14.60 22.01 7.12
N VAL A 13 14.16 21.22 6.16
CA VAL A 13 12.73 20.97 5.96
C VAL A 13 12.30 20.07 7.12
N ASP A 14 11.49 20.61 8.02
CA ASP A 14 10.89 19.80 9.07
C ASP A 14 9.87 18.84 8.44
N TYR A 15 10.16 17.54 8.53
CA TYR A 15 9.29 16.46 8.06
C TYR A 15 8.35 15.95 9.15
N ALA A 16 8.70 16.18 10.42
CA ALA A 16 7.99 15.68 11.58
C ALA A 16 6.82 16.58 12.00
N HIS A 17 6.92 17.89 11.79
CA HIS A 17 5.86 18.85 12.17
C HIS A 17 5.44 19.79 11.02
N PRO A 18 4.88 19.25 9.92
CA PRO A 18 4.34 20.09 8.86
C PRO A 18 3.06 20.81 9.31
N ASN A 19 2.91 22.07 8.87
CA ASN A 19 1.62 22.75 8.93
C ASN A 19 0.56 21.96 8.15
N ALA A 20 -0.73 22.07 8.50
CA ALA A 20 -1.81 21.31 7.87
C ALA A 20 -1.81 21.40 6.33
N TRP A 21 -1.55 22.59 5.78
CA TRP A 21 -1.42 22.80 4.34
C TRP A 21 -0.21 22.08 3.72
N GLN A 22 0.94 22.13 4.38
CA GLN A 22 2.14 21.42 3.92
C GLN A 22 1.93 19.91 3.98
N LEU A 23 1.30 19.41 5.04
CA LEU A 23 0.96 18.00 5.19
C LEU A 23 0.01 17.54 4.08
N PHE A 24 -1.01 18.34 3.75
CA PHE A 24 -1.93 18.06 2.66
C PHE A 24 -1.18 17.85 1.33
N TRP A 25 -0.36 18.82 0.91
CA TRP A 25 0.39 18.70 -0.35
C TRP A 25 1.44 17.58 -0.35
N ARG A 26 2.08 17.32 0.80
CA ARG A 26 3.01 16.21 0.93
C ARG A 26 2.30 14.86 0.81
N ILE A 27 1.11 14.70 1.39
CA ILE A 27 0.29 13.49 1.23
C ILE A 27 -0.16 13.32 -0.22
N GLN A 28 -0.56 14.41 -0.88
CA GLN A 28 -0.90 14.38 -2.31
C GLN A 28 0.28 13.88 -3.14
N LYS A 29 1.45 14.49 -2.97
CA LYS A 29 2.69 14.11 -3.66
C LYS A 29 3.07 12.65 -3.41
N GLU A 30 2.98 12.19 -2.17
CA GLU A 30 3.25 10.79 -1.82
C GLU A 30 2.29 9.82 -2.52
N SER A 31 1.00 10.16 -2.56
CA SER A 31 -0.03 9.34 -3.20
C SER A 31 0.15 9.29 -4.71
N TRP A 32 0.48 10.42 -5.36
CA TRP A 32 0.85 10.47 -6.78
C TRP A 32 2.08 9.62 -7.10
N ARG A 33 3.12 9.67 -6.26
CA ARG A 33 4.31 8.83 -6.43
C ARG A 33 3.97 7.35 -6.33
N ARG A 34 3.13 6.95 -5.36
CA ARG A 34 2.76 5.55 -5.14
C ARG A 34 1.74 5.02 -6.15
N MET A 35 0.97 5.90 -6.78
CA MET A 35 0.08 5.55 -7.90
C MET A 35 0.88 5.19 -9.17
N LEU A 36 2.08 5.75 -9.37
CA LEU A 36 2.84 5.55 -10.60
C LEU A 36 3.15 4.08 -10.89
N THR A 37 3.61 3.32 -9.89
CA THR A 37 3.96 1.90 -10.07
C THR A 37 2.77 1.02 -10.50
N PRO A 38 1.61 1.03 -9.82
CA PRO A 38 0.45 0.28 -10.28
C PRO A 38 -0.13 0.84 -11.59
N ALA A 39 -0.08 2.15 -11.84
CA ALA A 39 -0.50 2.74 -13.11
C ALA A 39 0.35 2.23 -14.29
N LEU A 40 1.68 2.17 -14.13
CA LEU A 40 2.58 1.59 -15.12
C LEU A 40 2.28 0.11 -15.36
N MET A 41 1.93 -0.65 -14.32
CA MET A 41 1.53 -2.05 -14.51
C MET A 41 0.24 -2.17 -15.32
N TYR A 42 -0.78 -1.37 -15.01
CA TYR A 42 -2.02 -1.35 -15.81
C TYR A 42 -1.75 -0.95 -17.27
N PHE A 43 -0.82 -0.02 -17.50
CA PHE A 43 -0.35 0.32 -18.84
C PHE A 43 0.29 -0.88 -19.55
N PHE A 44 1.22 -1.59 -18.92
CA PHE A 44 1.84 -2.79 -19.51
C PHE A 44 0.83 -3.91 -19.77
N MET A 45 -0.09 -4.16 -18.84
CA MET A 45 -1.16 -5.14 -19.02
C MET A 45 -2.12 -4.74 -20.15
N SER A 46 -2.35 -3.45 -20.35
CA SER A 46 -3.14 -2.92 -21.46
C SER A 46 -2.44 -3.12 -22.81
N LEU A 47 -1.13 -2.89 -22.89
CA LEU A 47 -0.34 -3.17 -24.09
C LEU A 47 -0.29 -4.67 -24.42
N MET A 48 -0.11 -5.53 -23.41
CA MET A 48 -0.19 -6.98 -23.61
C MET A 48 -1.57 -7.40 -24.10
N MET A 49 -2.63 -6.83 -23.52
CA MET A 49 -3.98 -7.16 -23.94
C MET A 49 -4.30 -6.67 -25.36
N LEU A 50 -3.72 -5.54 -25.78
CA LEU A 50 -3.76 -5.08 -27.17
C LEU A 50 -3.07 -6.07 -28.11
N ALA A 51 -1.90 -6.59 -27.74
CA ALA A 51 -1.21 -7.62 -28.52
C ALA A 51 -2.06 -8.90 -28.65
N VAL A 52 -2.79 -9.28 -27.58
CA VAL A 52 -3.74 -10.40 -27.60
C VAL A 52 -4.90 -10.17 -28.58
N GLN A 53 -5.28 -8.92 -28.87
CA GLN A 53 -6.34 -8.63 -29.85
C GLN A 53 -5.96 -9.00 -31.30
N VAL A 54 -4.68 -9.26 -31.59
CA VAL A 54 -4.22 -9.69 -32.92
C VAL A 54 -4.52 -11.16 -33.19
N ILE A 55 -4.82 -11.95 -32.14
CA ILE A 55 -5.12 -13.38 -32.26
C ILE A 55 -6.48 -13.56 -32.92
N GLU A 56 -6.53 -14.26 -34.06
CA GLU A 56 -7.76 -14.51 -34.82
C GLU A 56 -8.76 -15.42 -34.08
N ILE A 57 -8.24 -16.29 -33.20
CA ILE A 57 -9.04 -17.22 -32.41
C ILE A 57 -9.74 -16.47 -31.26
N VAL A 58 -11.02 -16.14 -31.47
CA VAL A 58 -11.83 -15.32 -30.55
C VAL A 58 -11.84 -15.83 -29.11
N TRP A 59 -12.02 -17.14 -28.88
CA TRP A 59 -12.07 -17.66 -27.52
C TRP A 59 -10.72 -17.52 -26.80
N LEU A 60 -9.61 -17.70 -27.51
CA LEU A 60 -8.26 -17.59 -26.96
C LEU A 60 -7.93 -16.13 -26.64
N GLN A 61 -8.32 -15.20 -27.52
CA GLN A 61 -8.24 -13.76 -27.30
C GLN A 61 -8.96 -13.33 -26.01
N ILE A 62 -10.18 -13.82 -25.78
CA ILE A 62 -10.96 -13.49 -24.58
C ILE A 62 -10.29 -14.07 -23.33
N VAL A 63 -9.89 -15.35 -23.35
CA VAL A 63 -9.26 -16.01 -22.19
C VAL A 63 -7.96 -15.31 -21.79
N LEU A 64 -7.08 -15.02 -22.76
CA LEU A 64 -5.83 -14.32 -22.50
C LEU A 64 -6.04 -12.88 -22.05
N GLY A 65 -7.05 -12.17 -22.61
CA GLY A 65 -7.37 -10.83 -22.16
C GLY A 65 -7.94 -10.79 -20.74
N ILE A 66 -8.77 -11.76 -20.35
CA ILE A 66 -9.22 -11.92 -18.95
C ILE A 66 -8.01 -12.16 -18.04
N ALA A 67 -7.04 -12.97 -18.46
CA ALA A 67 -5.81 -13.19 -17.71
C ALA A 67 -5.00 -11.88 -17.52
N CYS A 68 -4.91 -11.01 -18.53
CA CYS A 68 -4.28 -9.69 -18.41
C CYS A 68 -5.02 -8.79 -17.39
N ILE A 69 -6.36 -8.78 -17.41
CA ILE A 69 -7.17 -8.00 -16.47
C ILE A 69 -6.95 -8.53 -15.04
N ALA A 70 -7.03 -9.84 -14.84
CA ALA A 70 -6.81 -10.49 -13.56
C ALA A 70 -5.38 -10.25 -13.03
N GLY A 71 -4.38 -10.34 -13.91
CA GLY A 71 -2.97 -10.05 -13.59
C GLY A 71 -2.77 -8.60 -13.12
N GLY A 72 -3.37 -7.63 -13.80
CA GLY A 72 -3.34 -6.23 -13.39
C GLY A 72 -3.99 -6.00 -12.02
N ILE A 73 -5.15 -6.60 -11.77
CA ILE A 73 -5.84 -6.53 -10.48
C ILE A 73 -5.00 -7.16 -9.36
N PHE A 74 -4.47 -8.36 -9.59
CA PHE A 74 -3.68 -9.09 -8.59
C PHE A 74 -2.39 -8.34 -8.23
N PHE A 75 -1.70 -7.78 -9.22
CA PHE A 75 -0.50 -7.00 -8.97
C PHE A 75 -0.78 -5.70 -8.21
N ASN A 76 -1.86 -5.00 -8.56
CA ASN A 76 -2.30 -3.82 -7.83
C ASN A 76 -2.64 -4.18 -6.36
N ALA A 77 -3.38 -5.26 -6.15
CA ALA A 77 -3.69 -5.78 -4.81
C ALA A 77 -2.41 -6.07 -4.01
N HIS A 78 -1.44 -6.75 -4.61
CA HIS A 78 -0.15 -7.07 -3.99
C HIS A 78 0.63 -5.80 -3.58
N LEU A 79 0.76 -4.82 -4.48
CA LEU A 79 1.45 -3.56 -4.15
C LEU A 79 0.76 -2.78 -3.04
N MET A 80 -0.58 -2.69 -3.08
CA MET A 80 -1.35 -1.95 -2.09
C MET A 80 -1.26 -2.59 -0.71
N PHE A 81 -1.22 -3.93 -0.66
CA PHE A 81 -0.96 -4.67 0.56
C PHE A 81 0.41 -4.29 1.18
N HIS A 82 1.48 -4.28 0.37
CA HIS A 82 2.81 -3.89 0.84
C HIS A 82 2.91 -2.41 1.23
N PHE A 83 2.22 -1.51 0.52
CA PHE A 83 2.14 -0.10 0.92
C PHE A 83 1.39 0.10 2.24
N GLY A 84 0.31 -0.65 2.46
CA GLY A 84 -0.43 -0.66 3.71
C GLY A 84 0.44 -1.10 4.88
N ASP A 85 1.20 -2.18 4.69
CA ASP A 85 2.16 -2.72 5.66
C ASP A 85 3.23 -1.68 6.05
N ALA A 86 3.92 -1.11 5.05
CA ALA A 86 4.98 -0.13 5.27
C ALA A 86 4.48 1.19 5.89
N HIS A 87 3.30 1.66 5.48
CA HIS A 87 2.70 2.86 6.07
C HIS A 87 2.28 2.63 7.53
N TYR A 88 1.84 1.41 7.86
CA TYR A 88 1.48 1.07 9.24
C TYR A 88 2.71 1.03 10.14
N ASP A 89 3.83 0.47 9.67
CA ASP A 89 5.12 0.54 10.37
C ASP A 89 5.54 1.99 10.63
N THR A 90 5.40 2.86 9.63
CA THR A 90 5.71 4.29 9.77
C THR A 90 4.77 4.99 10.76
N PHE A 91 3.50 4.59 10.82
CA PHE A 91 2.57 5.11 11.82
C PHE A 91 2.99 4.73 13.25
N LEU A 92 3.45 3.49 13.46
CA LEU A 92 3.93 3.04 14.77
C LEU A 92 5.21 3.77 15.19
N SER A 93 6.19 3.95 14.28
CA SER A 93 7.38 4.74 14.58
C SER A 93 7.01 6.18 14.94
N GLY A 94 6.10 6.80 14.18
CA GLY A 94 5.59 8.13 14.47
C GLY A 94 4.86 8.25 15.81
N ARG A 95 4.18 7.20 16.28
CA ARG A 95 3.59 7.17 17.63
C ARG A 95 4.65 7.11 18.73
N LEU A 96 5.71 6.33 18.53
CA LEU A 96 6.82 6.24 19.49
C LEU A 96 7.57 7.57 19.60
N TYR A 97 7.84 8.24 18.47
CA TYR A 97 8.48 9.56 18.48
C TYR A 97 7.63 10.60 19.19
N ARG A 98 6.33 10.69 18.88
CA ARG A 98 5.40 11.61 19.57
C ARG A 98 5.34 11.33 21.08
N LYS A 99 5.39 10.07 21.49
CA LYS A 99 5.38 9.70 22.91
C LYS A 99 6.68 10.13 23.61
N ARG A 100 7.84 9.88 23.01
CA ARG A 100 9.14 10.32 23.56
C ARG A 100 9.26 11.84 23.63
N GLU A 101 8.77 12.53 22.60
CA GLU A 101 8.76 14.00 22.60
C GLU A 101 7.90 14.57 23.75
N GLN A 102 6.76 13.93 24.05
CA GLN A 102 5.90 14.31 25.17
C GLN A 102 6.53 13.99 26.54
N GLU A 103 7.24 12.87 26.66
CA GLU A 103 7.80 12.39 27.93
C GLU A 103 9.17 13.03 28.26
N GLU A 104 10.04 13.16 27.27
CA GLU A 104 11.42 13.61 27.43
C GLU A 104 11.63 15.07 27.02
N GLY A 105 10.69 15.68 26.29
CA GLY A 105 10.82 17.04 25.77
C GLY A 105 11.91 17.20 24.70
N ILE A 106 12.50 16.09 24.24
CA ILE A 106 13.58 16.07 23.25
C ILE A 106 13.02 15.79 21.87
N PHE A 107 13.36 16.67 20.92
CA PHE A 107 13.04 16.52 19.50
C PHE A 107 13.78 15.32 18.91
N THR A 108 13.10 14.18 18.82
CA THR A 108 13.76 12.88 18.61
C THR A 108 13.78 12.39 17.16
N ALA A 109 13.15 13.09 16.19
CA ALA A 109 13.16 12.61 14.80
C ALA A 109 12.96 13.69 13.71
N PRO A 110 14.02 14.42 13.30
CA PRO A 110 13.96 15.36 12.16
C PRO A 110 13.58 14.70 10.81
N ASP A 111 13.92 13.42 10.64
CA ASP A 111 13.74 12.66 9.39
C ASP A 111 12.46 11.80 9.36
N HIS A 112 11.58 11.91 10.37
CA HIS A 112 10.31 11.17 10.36
C HIS A 112 9.31 11.83 9.39
N HIS A 113 8.91 11.09 8.36
CA HIS A 113 7.99 11.59 7.33
C HIS A 113 6.53 11.30 7.68
N VAL A 114 5.82 12.27 8.25
CA VAL A 114 4.41 12.14 8.63
C VAL A 114 3.51 11.86 7.42
N GLU A 115 3.88 12.32 6.23
CA GLU A 115 3.15 12.04 4.99
C GLU A 115 3.12 10.55 4.62
N LYS A 116 4.03 9.73 5.15
CA LYS A 116 4.09 8.27 4.94
C LYS A 116 3.32 7.48 6.02
N GLU A 117 2.69 8.14 6.99
CA GLU A 117 1.89 7.42 8.00
C GLU A 117 0.62 6.82 7.41
N TYR A 118 0.22 5.67 7.94
CA TYR A 118 -1.03 5.01 7.58
C TYR A 118 -2.26 5.88 7.84
N ARG A 119 -3.14 5.97 6.84
CA ARG A 119 -4.51 6.46 6.96
C ARG A 119 -5.43 5.59 6.09
N PRO A 120 -6.61 5.17 6.58
CA PRO A 120 -7.45 4.18 5.89
C PRO A 120 -7.91 4.63 4.49
N TRP A 121 -8.14 5.93 4.30
CA TRP A 121 -8.58 6.50 3.03
C TRP A 121 -7.49 6.58 1.95
N LYS A 122 -6.19 6.48 2.31
CA LYS A 122 -5.09 6.64 1.34
C LYS A 122 -5.12 5.56 0.25
N GLY A 123 -5.47 4.32 0.59
CA GLY A 123 -5.59 3.24 -0.39
C GLY A 123 -6.66 3.54 -1.45
N PHE A 124 -7.83 4.01 -1.03
CA PHE A 124 -8.91 4.43 -1.94
C PHE A 124 -8.50 5.62 -2.81
N PHE A 125 -7.79 6.59 -2.22
CA PHE A 125 -7.31 7.75 -2.96
C PHE A 125 -6.28 7.36 -4.02
N ILE A 126 -5.33 6.47 -3.72
CA ILE A 126 -4.38 5.94 -4.71
C ILE A 126 -5.14 5.21 -5.82
N GLY A 127 -6.14 4.37 -5.49
CA GLY A 127 -6.99 3.70 -6.47
C GLY A 127 -7.77 4.66 -7.37
N PHE A 128 -8.27 5.76 -6.82
CA PHE A 128 -8.94 6.82 -7.58
C PHE A 128 -7.98 7.49 -8.56
N LEU A 129 -6.76 7.81 -8.12
CA LEU A 129 -5.75 8.38 -8.99
C LEU A 129 -5.38 7.42 -10.14
N ILE A 130 -5.27 6.11 -9.87
CA ILE A 130 -5.03 5.08 -10.92
C ILE A 130 -6.17 5.07 -11.94
N GLY A 131 -7.41 5.27 -11.49
CA GLY A 131 -8.60 5.29 -12.36
C GLY A 131 -8.79 6.60 -13.13
N LEU A 132 -8.06 7.66 -12.81
CA LEU A 132 -8.24 8.99 -13.40
C LEU A 132 -8.06 9.00 -14.94
N PRO A 133 -7.08 8.29 -15.55
CA PRO A 133 -7.00 8.14 -17.00
C PRO A 133 -8.24 7.48 -17.61
N VAL A 134 -8.86 6.50 -16.93
CA VAL A 134 -10.09 5.85 -17.40
C VAL A 134 -11.26 6.82 -17.40
N ILE A 135 -11.36 7.69 -16.39
CA ILE A 135 -12.41 8.72 -16.32
C ILE A 135 -12.24 9.71 -17.48
N ILE A 136 -11.03 10.28 -17.64
CA ILE A 136 -10.76 11.29 -18.67
C ILE A 136 -10.97 10.69 -20.06
N LEU A 137 -10.34 9.55 -20.35
CA LEU A 137 -10.40 8.94 -21.68
C LEU A 137 -11.77 8.32 -21.96
N GLY A 138 -12.48 7.83 -20.94
CA GLY A 138 -13.88 7.38 -21.05
C GLY A 138 -14.83 8.50 -21.43
N ILE A 139 -14.71 9.67 -20.80
CA ILE A 139 -15.52 10.85 -21.15
C ILE A 139 -15.18 11.33 -22.56
N LEU A 140 -13.90 11.43 -22.91
CA LEU A 140 -13.48 11.90 -24.23
C LEU A 140 -13.88 10.94 -25.36
N SER A 141 -13.70 9.62 -25.15
CA SER A 141 -14.08 8.61 -26.14
C SER A 141 -15.59 8.50 -26.33
N GLY A 142 -16.39 8.65 -25.27
CA GLY A 142 -17.86 8.70 -25.36
C GLY A 142 -18.38 9.99 -25.99
N ALA A 143 -17.81 11.15 -25.65
CA ALA A 143 -18.26 12.44 -26.17
C ALA A 143 -17.90 12.69 -27.64
N LEU A 144 -16.79 12.11 -28.10
CA LEU A 144 -16.28 12.28 -29.47
C LEU A 144 -16.56 11.06 -30.37
N GLU A 145 -17.45 10.16 -29.94
CA GLU A 145 -17.77 8.93 -30.67
C GLU A 145 -18.20 9.24 -32.12
N GLY A 146 -17.64 8.49 -33.09
CA GLY A 146 -17.93 8.69 -34.52
C GLY A 146 -17.10 9.78 -35.21
N THR A 147 -16.23 10.49 -34.48
CA THR A 147 -15.31 11.48 -35.07
C THR A 147 -13.90 10.91 -35.25
N THR A 148 -13.09 11.52 -36.14
CA THR A 148 -11.67 11.17 -36.30
C THR A 148 -10.87 11.38 -35.01
N ALA A 149 -11.18 12.45 -34.25
CA ALA A 149 -10.62 12.70 -32.93
C ALA A 149 -11.01 11.61 -31.92
N GLY A 150 -12.26 11.14 -31.97
CA GLY A 150 -12.74 10.02 -31.15
C GLY A 150 -11.96 8.73 -31.38
N ASN A 151 -11.66 8.39 -32.65
CA ASN A 151 -10.85 7.23 -32.98
C ASN A 151 -9.42 7.32 -32.42
N ALA A 152 -8.80 8.50 -32.49
CA ALA A 152 -7.48 8.71 -31.87
C ALA A 152 -7.53 8.57 -30.33
N MET A 153 -8.60 9.08 -29.70
CA MET A 153 -8.81 8.93 -28.25
C MET A 153 -9.05 7.48 -27.85
N LEU A 154 -9.79 6.71 -28.66
CA LEU A 154 -10.01 5.27 -28.49
C LEU A 154 -8.69 4.49 -28.51
N TRP A 155 -7.80 4.80 -29.45
CA TRP A 155 -6.46 4.20 -29.50
C TRP A 155 -5.63 4.54 -28.26
N ALA A 156 -5.59 5.82 -27.88
CA ALA A 156 -4.91 6.24 -26.66
C ALA A 156 -5.49 5.56 -25.41
N PHE A 157 -6.81 5.39 -25.35
CA PHE A 157 -7.51 4.72 -24.26
C PHE A 157 -7.18 3.22 -24.22
N ALA A 158 -7.16 2.54 -25.36
CA ALA A 158 -6.79 1.13 -25.43
C ALA A 158 -5.33 0.89 -24.99
N MET A 159 -4.42 1.84 -25.27
CA MET A 159 -3.03 1.75 -24.82
C MET A 159 -2.88 2.03 -23.32
N LEU A 160 -3.51 3.10 -22.82
CA LEU A 160 -3.33 3.58 -21.45
C LEU A 160 -4.14 2.80 -20.42
N ALA A 161 -5.33 2.34 -20.81
CA ALA A 161 -6.25 1.62 -19.94
C ALA A 161 -7.11 0.62 -20.73
N GLY A 162 -6.45 -0.17 -21.58
CA GLY A 162 -7.03 -1.29 -22.31
C GLY A 162 -7.89 -2.18 -21.43
N CYS A 163 -7.44 -2.47 -20.19
CA CYS A 163 -8.18 -3.29 -19.21
C CYS A 163 -9.61 -2.80 -18.93
N ALA A 164 -9.89 -1.52 -19.12
CA ALA A 164 -11.23 -0.94 -18.96
C ALA A 164 -12.03 -0.97 -20.27
N ILE A 165 -11.40 -0.66 -21.41
CA ILE A 165 -12.11 -0.45 -22.67
C ILE A 165 -12.35 -1.75 -23.46
N VAL A 166 -11.38 -2.67 -23.48
CA VAL A 166 -11.43 -3.88 -24.31
C VAL A 166 -12.61 -4.78 -23.95
N PRO A 167 -12.96 -5.01 -22.66
CA PRO A 167 -14.17 -5.74 -22.31
C PRO A 167 -15.45 -5.11 -22.86
N ILE A 168 -15.54 -3.77 -22.86
CA ILE A 168 -16.69 -3.04 -23.42
C ILE A 168 -16.74 -3.21 -24.94
N THR A 169 -15.59 -3.18 -25.62
CA THR A 169 -15.49 -3.47 -27.05
C THR A 169 -15.91 -4.90 -27.39
N TRP A 170 -15.54 -5.89 -26.56
CA TRP A 170 -16.01 -7.28 -26.73
C TRP A 170 -17.53 -7.39 -26.58
N LEU A 171 -18.11 -6.74 -25.56
CA LEU A 171 -19.56 -6.71 -25.39
C LEU A 171 -20.25 -6.11 -26.60
N ARG A 172 -19.72 -5.00 -27.14
CA ARG A 172 -20.27 -4.33 -28.32
C ARG A 172 -20.18 -5.18 -29.58
N ASN A 173 -19.08 -5.91 -29.77
CA ASN A 173 -18.82 -6.66 -31.00
C ASN A 173 -19.42 -8.07 -30.99
N TYR A 174 -19.46 -8.73 -29.83
CA TYR A 174 -19.86 -10.15 -29.72
C TYR A 174 -21.26 -10.35 -29.13
N VAL A 175 -21.86 -9.33 -28.51
CA VAL A 175 -23.24 -9.39 -27.97
C VAL A 175 -24.16 -8.56 -28.86
N SER A 176 -24.98 -9.24 -29.66
CA SER A 176 -25.86 -8.62 -30.66
C SER A 176 -26.81 -7.56 -30.10
N GLY A 177 -27.24 -7.68 -28.84
CA GLY A 177 -28.09 -6.69 -28.17
C GLY A 177 -27.36 -5.43 -27.65
N LEU A 178 -26.02 -5.39 -27.70
CA LEU A 178 -25.20 -4.33 -27.12
C LEU A 178 -24.34 -3.59 -28.16
N ALA A 179 -24.63 -3.73 -29.46
CA ALA A 179 -23.85 -3.11 -30.54
C ALA A 179 -23.81 -1.57 -30.48
N GLY A 180 -24.77 -0.94 -29.80
CA GLY A 180 -24.83 0.51 -29.55
C GLY A 180 -24.30 0.95 -28.18
N LEU A 181 -23.59 0.09 -27.44
CA LEU A 181 -23.07 0.41 -26.12
C LEU A 181 -22.03 1.53 -26.21
N SER A 182 -22.33 2.66 -25.57
CA SER A 182 -21.43 3.82 -25.54
C SER A 182 -20.20 3.56 -24.66
N TYR A 183 -19.07 4.15 -25.04
CA TYR A 183 -17.83 4.09 -24.24
C TYR A 183 -17.93 4.75 -22.86
N PHE A 184 -18.97 5.54 -22.56
CA PHE A 184 -19.24 6.00 -21.19
C PHE A 184 -19.36 4.84 -20.18
N TRP A 185 -19.72 3.64 -20.64
CA TRP A 185 -19.79 2.43 -19.81
C TRP A 185 -18.42 1.92 -19.32
N THR A 186 -17.31 2.49 -19.76
CA THR A 186 -16.00 2.23 -19.16
C THR A 186 -15.79 2.99 -17.84
N ILE A 187 -16.53 4.07 -17.57
CA ILE A 187 -16.32 4.89 -16.36
C ILE A 187 -16.56 4.08 -15.07
N PRO A 188 -17.63 3.26 -14.95
CA PRO A 188 -17.84 2.43 -13.76
C PRO A 188 -16.70 1.44 -13.48
N THR A 189 -15.88 1.06 -14.47
CA THR A 189 -14.78 0.12 -14.23
C THR A 189 -13.70 0.68 -13.30
N VAL A 190 -13.69 2.01 -13.08
CA VAL A 190 -12.83 2.71 -12.11
C VAL A 190 -13.11 2.29 -10.67
N ILE A 191 -14.32 1.78 -10.38
CA ILE A 191 -14.65 1.26 -9.05
C ILE A 191 -13.72 0.10 -8.68
N VAL A 192 -13.31 -0.72 -9.64
CA VAL A 192 -12.44 -1.88 -9.40
C VAL A 192 -11.09 -1.46 -8.80
N PRO A 193 -10.26 -0.61 -9.43
CA PRO A 193 -9.00 -0.19 -8.82
C PRO A 193 -9.21 0.59 -7.51
N ILE A 194 -10.30 1.36 -7.35
CA ILE A 194 -10.60 2.03 -6.08
C ILE A 194 -10.80 1.03 -4.94
N VAL A 195 -11.67 0.04 -5.15
CA VAL A 195 -12.01 -0.96 -4.13
C VAL A 195 -10.84 -1.88 -3.85
N VAL A 196 -10.18 -2.39 -4.90
CA VAL A 196 -9.00 -3.26 -4.75
C VAL A 196 -7.90 -2.54 -4.00
N SER A 197 -7.56 -1.31 -4.39
CA SER A 197 -6.51 -0.56 -3.71
C SER A 197 -6.88 -0.21 -2.28
N GLY A 198 -8.13 0.18 -2.00
CA GLY A 198 -8.60 0.48 -0.65
C GLY A 198 -8.58 -0.74 0.28
N VAL A 199 -9.19 -1.86 -0.16
CA VAL A 199 -9.32 -3.07 0.65
C VAL A 199 -7.96 -3.69 0.94
N PHE A 200 -7.12 -3.92 -0.08
CA PHE A 200 -5.83 -4.56 0.12
C PHE A 200 -4.85 -3.69 0.92
N TYR A 201 -4.95 -2.38 0.80
CA TYR A 201 -4.20 -1.45 1.64
C TYR A 201 -4.55 -1.58 3.12
N MET A 202 -5.84 -1.68 3.45
CA MET A 202 -6.28 -1.92 4.84
C MET A 202 -5.88 -3.31 5.34
N LEU A 203 -5.99 -4.35 4.49
CA LEU A 203 -5.57 -5.72 4.82
C LEU A 203 -4.07 -5.80 5.12
N GLY A 204 -3.24 -5.05 4.38
CA GLY A 204 -1.81 -4.95 4.64
C GLY A 204 -1.49 -4.43 6.04
N ALA A 205 -2.16 -3.34 6.43
CA ALA A 205 -2.02 -2.76 7.76
C ALA A 205 -2.52 -3.70 8.87
N TRP A 206 -3.67 -4.36 8.66
CA TRP A 206 -4.21 -5.30 9.65
C TRP A 206 -3.33 -6.54 9.83
N ASN A 207 -2.75 -7.05 8.74
CA ASN A 207 -1.81 -8.17 8.80
C ASN A 207 -0.56 -7.81 9.62
N ASN A 208 -0.03 -6.59 9.47
CA ASN A 208 1.11 -6.14 10.25
C ASN A 208 0.77 -6.05 11.74
N GLN A 209 -0.38 -5.44 12.07
CA GLN A 209 -0.88 -5.39 13.44
C GLN A 209 -0.95 -6.80 14.06
N ARG A 210 -1.55 -7.77 13.35
CA ARG A 210 -1.66 -9.15 13.82
C ARG A 210 -0.32 -9.86 13.97
N LYS A 211 0.62 -9.64 13.04
CA LYS A 211 1.98 -10.19 13.12
C LYS A 211 2.72 -9.67 14.35
N ARG A 212 2.57 -8.38 14.67
CA ARG A 212 3.21 -7.77 15.84
C ARG A 212 2.60 -8.25 17.15
N THR A 213 1.27 -8.29 17.27
CA THR A 213 0.61 -8.84 18.47
C THR A 213 1.09 -10.27 18.76
N ARG A 214 1.19 -11.12 17.73
CA ARG A 214 1.75 -12.47 17.87
C ARG A 214 3.24 -12.50 18.28
N ARG A 215 4.04 -11.51 17.86
CA ARG A 215 5.44 -11.40 18.27
C ARG A 215 5.55 -10.95 19.73
N GLU A 216 4.76 -9.96 20.13
CA GLU A 216 4.68 -9.47 21.51
C GLU A 216 4.23 -10.58 22.47
N GLU A 217 3.21 -11.36 22.10
CA GLU A 217 2.76 -12.54 22.86
C GLU A 217 3.88 -13.59 23.01
N ARG A 218 4.64 -13.87 21.95
CA ARG A 218 5.77 -14.80 21.99
C ARG A 218 6.90 -14.27 22.87
N GLU A 219 7.24 -13.00 22.75
CA GLU A 219 8.27 -12.36 23.57
C GLU A 219 7.88 -12.34 25.06
N ALA A 220 6.60 -12.07 25.37
CA ALA A 220 6.08 -12.12 26.72
C ALA A 220 6.11 -13.56 27.29
N ALA A 221 5.73 -14.56 26.50
CA ALA A 221 5.82 -15.97 26.90
C ALA A 221 7.26 -16.41 27.16
N ILE A 222 8.22 -15.99 26.33
CA ILE A 222 9.65 -16.28 26.53
C ILE A 222 10.17 -15.60 27.80
N LYS A 223 9.81 -14.34 28.06
CA LYS A 223 10.19 -13.63 29.29
C LYS A 223 9.62 -14.31 30.53
N ALA A 224 8.32 -14.65 30.51
CA ALA A 224 7.68 -15.36 31.62
C ALA A 224 8.32 -16.74 31.87
N ALA A 225 8.65 -17.49 30.82
CA ALA A 225 9.36 -18.77 30.95
C ALA A 225 10.79 -18.59 31.50
N ALA A 226 11.50 -17.53 31.08
CA ALA A 226 12.82 -17.21 31.61
C ALA A 226 12.78 -16.78 33.08
N GLU A 227 11.76 -16.03 33.49
CA GLU A 227 11.52 -15.64 34.88
C GLU A 227 11.17 -16.87 35.74
N ALA A 228 10.25 -17.72 35.29
CA ALA A 228 9.92 -18.97 35.97
C ALA A 228 11.14 -19.89 36.14
N ALA A 229 11.95 -20.06 35.08
CA ALA A 229 13.19 -20.84 35.16
C ALA A 229 14.23 -20.21 36.11
N ARG A 230 14.23 -18.88 36.26
CA ARG A 230 15.08 -18.18 37.23
C ARG A 230 14.59 -18.39 38.66
N GLU A 231 13.28 -18.36 38.89
CA GLU A 231 12.67 -18.63 40.18
C GLU A 231 12.89 -20.09 40.62
N GLU A 232 12.73 -21.06 39.72
CA GLU A 232 13.03 -22.47 40.01
C GLU A 232 14.50 -22.68 40.40
N ARG A 233 15.43 -22.02 39.70
CA ARG A 233 16.86 -22.07 40.07
C ARG A 233 17.11 -21.49 41.45
N LEU A 234 16.48 -20.36 41.78
CA LEU A 234 16.59 -19.75 43.11
C LEU A 234 16.01 -20.66 44.20
N HIS A 235 14.84 -21.26 43.95
CA HIS A 235 14.22 -22.20 44.86
C HIS A 235 15.11 -23.43 45.09
N HIS A 236 15.68 -24.01 44.03
CA HIS A 236 16.61 -25.13 44.11
C HIS A 236 17.81 -24.82 45.02
N VAL A 237 18.45 -23.67 44.80
CA VAL A 237 19.59 -23.20 45.62
C VAL A 237 19.19 -23.04 47.09
N GLN A 238 18.01 -22.43 47.36
CA GLN A 238 17.51 -22.29 48.73
C GLN A 238 17.26 -23.65 49.41
N THR A 239 16.68 -24.62 48.69
CA THR A 239 16.51 -25.99 49.23
C THR A 239 17.83 -26.69 49.50
N GLU A 240 18.85 -26.52 48.66
CA GLU A 240 20.17 -27.09 48.91
C GLU A 240 20.86 -26.45 50.13
N GLU A 241 20.75 -25.13 50.28
CA GLU A 241 21.27 -24.43 51.45
C GLU A 241 20.56 -24.85 52.75
N GLN A 242 19.23 -25.02 52.71
CA GLN A 242 18.48 -25.56 53.84
C GLN A 242 18.92 -26.99 54.18
N ARG A 243 19.09 -27.86 53.18
CA ARG A 243 19.65 -29.21 53.38
C ARG A 243 21.03 -29.17 54.05
N LYS A 244 21.94 -28.32 53.56
CA LYS A 244 23.29 -28.16 54.15
C LYS A 244 23.21 -27.70 55.61
N LYS A 245 22.35 -26.72 55.93
CA LYS A 245 22.14 -26.24 57.30
C LYS A 245 21.58 -27.34 58.22
N THR A 246 20.61 -28.14 57.77
CA THR A 246 20.10 -29.28 58.56
C THR A 246 21.12 -30.40 58.78
N LEU A 247 22.02 -30.64 57.82
CA LEU A 247 23.08 -31.64 57.97
C LEU A 247 24.16 -31.16 58.95
N GLN A 248 24.49 -29.85 58.95
CA GLN A 248 25.43 -29.27 59.90
C GLN A 248 24.90 -29.23 61.33
N SER A 249 23.59 -29.01 61.54
CA SER A 249 23.01 -29.06 62.90
C SER A 249 22.99 -30.47 63.48
N LYS A 250 22.75 -31.49 62.65
CA LYS A 250 22.82 -32.91 63.07
C LYS A 250 24.23 -33.37 63.43
N LYS A 251 25.28 -32.76 62.88
CA LYS A 251 26.69 -33.08 63.19
C LYS A 251 27.20 -32.46 64.50
N LYS A 252 26.45 -31.52 65.10
CA LYS A 252 26.80 -30.83 66.35
C LYS A 252 26.09 -31.38 67.59
N ARG A 253 25.24 -32.40 67.44
CA ARG A 253 24.66 -33.21 68.52
C ARG A 253 25.37 -34.55 68.57
#